data_AF-A0A554G0W8-F1
#
_entry.id   AF-A0A554G0W8-F1
#
_cell.length_a   1.000
_cell.length_b   1.000
_cell.length_c   1.000
_cell.angle_alpha   90.00
_cell.angle_beta   90.00
_cell.angle_gamma   90.00
#
_symmetry.space_group_name_H-M   'P 1'
#
loop_
_entity.id
_entity.type
_entity.pdbx_description
1 polymer ?
#
loop_
_entity_poly.entity_id
_entity_poly.type
_entity_poly.pdbx_seq_one_letter_code
_entity_poly.pdbx_strand_id
1 'polypeptide(L)'
;MPPRPTPPAQIQEAPAPLREFIEVLLTLDVEEPWAEPTEVKQSGAAPWRPAQPYTLVKGPLEVEGNVLVEAAGHDQGVLVVFGDVTCRNLYVGVGFSFVCTGTLRVKEAIVATAADSVTYVAGAVEARLLDSGSGAWLTLFGDPSLLRVEHLTYYVMHGKKPIKSPPPPDLRTLVVPEVLDLEEWESLSPEEQADEQPEDLIKLDNRAARKRLGSGASLFQDP
;
A
#
# COMPACT_ATOMS: atom_id res chain seq x y z
N MET A 1 11.43 -28.09 -0.53
CA MET A 1 10.42 -27.10 -0.95
C MET A 1 9.23 -27.24 -0.03
N PRO A 2 8.84 -26.18 0.69
CA PRO A 2 7.65 -26.19 1.54
C PRO A 2 6.38 -26.44 0.70
N PRO A 3 5.29 -26.93 1.32
CA PRO A 3 4.01 -27.09 0.62
C PRO A 3 3.51 -25.74 0.13
N ARG A 4 2.97 -25.72 -1.09
CA ARG A 4 2.34 -24.52 -1.64
C ARG A 4 1.00 -24.27 -0.94
N PRO A 5 0.67 -23.02 -0.61
CA PRO A 5 -0.60 -22.69 -0.01
C PRO A 5 -1.74 -23.00 -0.98
N THR A 6 -2.88 -23.43 -0.45
CA THR A 6 -4.10 -23.57 -1.24
C THR A 6 -4.96 -22.33 -1.03
N PRO A 7 -5.30 -21.58 -2.09
CA PRO A 7 -6.17 -20.42 -1.94
C PRO A 7 -7.57 -20.87 -1.47
N PRO A 8 -8.27 -20.07 -0.65
CA PRO A 8 -9.63 -20.39 -0.23
C PRO A 8 -10.58 -20.41 -1.42
N ALA A 9 -11.65 -21.20 -1.34
CA ALA A 9 -12.63 -21.39 -2.42
C ALA A 9 -13.23 -20.06 -2.95
N GLN A 10 -13.28 -19.03 -2.11
CA GLN A 10 -13.74 -17.68 -2.46
C GLN A 10 -13.00 -17.07 -3.65
N ILE A 11 -11.74 -17.47 -3.92
CA ILE A 11 -11.00 -16.94 -5.07
C ILE A 11 -11.60 -17.37 -6.42
N GLN A 12 -12.36 -18.47 -6.44
CA GLN A 12 -12.95 -18.98 -7.68
C GLN A 12 -14.03 -18.04 -8.22
N GLU A 13 -14.63 -17.23 -7.35
CA GLU A 13 -15.63 -16.22 -7.70
C GLU A 13 -15.01 -14.88 -8.13
N ALA A 14 -13.69 -14.71 -7.98
CA ALA A 14 -12.99 -13.49 -8.35
C ALA A 14 -12.81 -13.35 -9.87
N PRO A 15 -12.65 -12.10 -10.37
CA PRO A 15 -12.28 -11.84 -11.76
C PRO A 15 -11.05 -12.64 -12.18
N ALA A 16 -11.06 -13.19 -13.39
CA ALA A 16 -9.98 -14.04 -13.90
C ALA A 16 -8.59 -13.39 -13.79
N PRO A 17 -8.38 -12.09 -14.11
CA PRO A 17 -7.07 -11.45 -13.95
C PRO A 17 -6.54 -11.47 -12.52
N LEU A 18 -7.41 -11.34 -11.51
CA LEU A 18 -7.01 -11.41 -10.10
C LEU A 18 -6.67 -12.85 -9.70
N ARG A 19 -7.45 -13.81 -10.18
CA ARG A 19 -7.20 -15.24 -9.93
C ARG A 19 -5.87 -15.68 -10.52
N GLU A 20 -5.63 -15.38 -11.80
CA GLU A 20 -4.36 -15.69 -12.48
C GLU A 20 -3.18 -15.05 -11.76
N PHE A 21 -3.32 -13.79 -11.33
CA PHE A 21 -2.28 -13.09 -10.58
C PHE A 21 -1.97 -13.78 -9.24
N ILE A 22 -3.00 -14.12 -8.45
CA ILE A 22 -2.82 -14.84 -7.19
C ILE A 22 -2.23 -16.24 -7.43
N GLU A 23 -2.72 -16.99 -8.43
CA GLU A 23 -2.18 -18.31 -8.78
C GLU A 23 -0.68 -18.24 -9.07
N VAL A 24 -0.22 -17.23 -9.82
CA VAL A 24 1.21 -16.99 -10.05
C VAL A 24 1.95 -16.74 -8.74
N LEU A 25 1.44 -15.86 -7.86
CA LEU A 25 2.08 -15.60 -6.56
C LEU A 25 2.19 -16.85 -5.68
N LEU A 26 1.18 -17.73 -5.68
CA LEU A 26 1.19 -18.95 -4.88
C LEU A 26 2.07 -20.06 -5.49
N THR A 27 2.57 -19.86 -6.72
CA THR A 27 3.57 -20.74 -7.34
C THR A 27 5.01 -20.33 -7.09
N LEU A 28 5.25 -19.20 -6.41
CA LEU A 28 6.59 -18.75 -6.05
C LEU A 28 7.31 -19.85 -5.24
N ASP A 29 8.51 -20.19 -5.68
CA ASP A 29 9.37 -21.13 -4.96
C ASP A 29 10.04 -20.39 -3.80
N VAL A 30 9.44 -20.54 -2.63
CA VAL A 30 9.88 -19.87 -1.39
C VAL A 30 10.67 -20.84 -0.51
N GLU A 31 11.66 -20.31 0.21
CA GLU A 31 12.50 -21.11 1.12
C GLU A 31 11.74 -21.50 2.39
N GLU A 32 10.89 -20.59 2.88
CA GLU A 32 10.09 -20.75 4.10
C GLU A 32 8.63 -21.09 3.76
N PRO A 33 7.93 -21.88 4.60
CA PRO A 33 6.51 -22.13 4.41
C PRO A 33 5.71 -20.84 4.52
N TRP A 34 4.57 -20.79 3.83
CA TRP A 34 3.64 -19.67 3.97
C TRP A 34 3.01 -19.65 5.36
N ALA A 35 2.94 -18.48 5.99
CA ALA A 35 2.08 -18.28 7.15
C ALA A 35 0.62 -18.23 6.69
N GLU A 36 -0.26 -19.04 7.29
CA GLU A 36 -1.67 -19.12 6.89
C GLU A 36 -2.65 -18.79 8.03
N PRO A 37 -2.58 -17.60 8.66
CA PRO A 37 -3.54 -17.22 9.69
C PRO A 37 -4.98 -17.19 9.14
N THR A 38 -5.94 -17.65 9.94
CA THR A 38 -7.35 -17.63 9.54
C THR A 38 -7.88 -16.20 9.42
N GLU A 39 -7.54 -15.35 10.37
CA GLU A 39 -7.82 -13.91 10.37
C GLU A 39 -6.73 -13.20 11.18
N VAL A 40 -6.65 -11.88 11.04
CA VAL A 40 -5.79 -11.03 11.88
C VAL A 40 -6.66 -9.94 12.50
N LYS A 41 -6.67 -9.87 13.84
CA LYS A 41 -7.33 -8.81 14.60
C LYS A 41 -6.35 -8.25 15.63
N GLN A 42 -6.04 -6.97 15.52
CA GLN A 42 -5.14 -6.28 16.44
C GLN A 42 -5.73 -4.93 16.87
N SER A 43 -5.91 -4.78 18.17
CA SER A 43 -6.29 -3.52 18.80
C SER A 43 -5.06 -2.71 19.24
N GLY A 44 -5.21 -1.40 19.33
CA GLY A 44 -4.19 -0.46 19.78
C GLY A 44 -3.36 0.16 18.66
N ALA A 45 -2.63 1.22 19.01
CA ALA A 45 -1.85 2.02 18.07
C ALA A 45 -0.53 1.35 17.62
N ALA A 46 -0.18 0.20 18.19
CA ALA A 46 1.05 -0.50 17.83
C ALA A 46 0.98 -0.96 16.37
N PRO A 47 2.04 -0.73 15.57
CA PRO A 47 2.07 -1.16 14.19
C PRO A 47 2.09 -2.69 14.10
N TRP A 48 1.39 -3.23 13.10
CA TRP A 48 1.42 -4.64 12.76
C TRP A 48 2.27 -4.89 11.51
N ARG A 49 2.95 -6.03 11.50
CA ARG A 49 3.72 -6.56 10.38
C ARG A 49 3.43 -8.06 10.24
N PRO A 50 3.44 -8.60 9.02
CA PRO A 50 3.55 -10.05 8.83
C PRO A 50 4.74 -10.62 9.60
N ALA A 51 4.52 -11.73 10.30
CA ALA A 51 5.60 -12.43 11.02
C ALA A 51 6.57 -13.15 10.07
N GLN A 52 6.13 -13.41 8.83
CA GLN A 52 6.88 -14.08 7.78
C GLN A 52 6.75 -13.30 6.48
N PRO A 53 7.77 -13.34 5.59
CA PRO A 53 7.75 -12.63 4.31
C PRO A 53 6.60 -13.07 3.41
N TYR A 54 6.20 -14.34 3.45
CA TYR A 54 5.11 -14.90 2.66
C TYR A 54 3.94 -15.27 3.56
N THR A 55 2.90 -14.45 3.56
CA THR A 55 1.74 -14.58 4.45
C THR A 55 0.44 -14.56 3.67
N LEU A 56 -0.44 -15.50 3.99
CA LEU A 56 -1.78 -15.66 3.43
C LEU A 56 -2.82 -15.61 4.55
N VAL A 57 -3.48 -14.48 4.71
CA VAL A 57 -4.61 -14.34 5.64
C VAL A 57 -5.88 -14.85 4.94
N LYS A 58 -6.50 -15.89 5.48
CA LYS A 58 -7.67 -16.57 4.86
C LYS A 58 -8.99 -15.81 5.02
N GLY A 59 -8.99 -14.76 5.82
CA GLY A 59 -10.15 -13.94 6.16
C GLY A 59 -9.75 -12.47 6.33
N PRO A 60 -10.50 -11.68 7.11
CA PRO A 60 -10.23 -10.25 7.25
C PRO A 60 -8.92 -9.97 8.01
N LEU A 61 -8.34 -8.81 7.70
CA LEU A 61 -7.23 -8.20 8.45
C LEU A 61 -7.72 -6.87 9.03
N GLU A 62 -7.90 -6.82 10.34
CA GLU A 62 -8.40 -5.67 11.08
C GLU A 62 -7.34 -5.23 12.10
N VAL A 63 -6.73 -4.07 11.86
CA VAL A 63 -5.66 -3.53 12.71
C VAL A 63 -5.99 -2.09 13.04
N GLU A 64 -6.23 -1.74 14.30
CA GLU A 64 -6.52 -0.35 14.68
C GLU A 64 -5.34 0.61 14.39
N GLY A 65 -4.11 0.10 14.42
CA GLY A 65 -2.89 0.83 14.14
C GLY A 65 -2.45 0.81 12.66
N ASN A 66 -1.16 1.01 12.45
CA ASN A 66 -0.55 0.99 11.11
C ASN A 66 -0.23 -0.44 10.68
N VAL A 67 -0.47 -0.76 9.41
CA VAL A 67 -0.06 -2.02 8.77
C VAL A 67 1.14 -1.73 7.89
N LEU A 68 2.24 -2.43 8.14
CA LEU A 68 3.43 -2.38 7.29
C LEU A 68 3.59 -3.76 6.63
N VAL A 69 3.44 -3.80 5.32
CA VAL A 69 3.69 -4.98 4.49
C VAL A 69 5.19 -5.06 4.24
N GLU A 70 5.87 -5.55 5.27
CA GLU A 70 7.30 -5.86 5.31
C GLU A 70 7.50 -6.96 6.37
N ALA A 71 8.54 -7.78 6.21
CA ALA A 71 8.93 -8.77 7.20
C ALA A 71 10.36 -8.48 7.67
N ALA A 72 10.59 -8.55 8.99
CA ALA A 72 11.89 -8.25 9.56
C ALA A 72 12.95 -9.22 9.04
N GLY A 73 14.06 -8.69 8.49
CA GLY A 73 15.17 -9.50 7.98
C GLY A 73 14.98 -10.03 6.55
N HIS A 74 13.93 -9.61 5.85
CA HIS A 74 13.68 -10.01 4.46
C HIS A 74 13.56 -8.78 3.55
N ASP A 75 14.13 -8.89 2.35
CA ASP A 75 14.10 -7.83 1.34
C ASP A 75 12.90 -7.98 0.38
N GLN A 76 12.20 -9.11 0.44
CA GLN A 76 11.04 -9.40 -0.40
C GLN A 76 10.01 -10.24 0.33
N GLY A 77 8.76 -10.15 -0.14
CA GLY A 77 7.67 -10.94 0.42
C GLY A 77 6.32 -10.65 -0.23
N VAL A 78 5.30 -11.37 0.21
CA VAL A 78 3.92 -11.23 -0.25
C VAL A 78 2.97 -11.34 0.93
N LEU A 79 2.07 -10.38 1.06
CA LEU A 79 0.89 -10.48 1.91
C LEU A 79 -0.35 -10.59 1.03
N VAL A 80 -1.04 -11.72 1.09
CA VAL A 80 -2.36 -11.91 0.48
C VAL A 80 -3.42 -11.96 1.58
N VAL A 81 -4.44 -11.12 1.48
CA VAL A 81 -5.60 -11.10 2.37
C VAL A 81 -6.84 -11.48 1.58
N PHE A 82 -7.42 -12.64 1.92
CA PHE A 82 -8.66 -13.15 1.35
C PHE A 82 -9.88 -12.59 2.09
N GLY A 83 -10.02 -11.27 2.06
CA GLY A 83 -11.08 -10.57 2.77
C GLY A 83 -10.89 -9.06 2.76
N ASP A 84 -11.65 -8.39 3.63
CA ASP A 84 -11.53 -6.96 3.86
C ASP A 84 -10.28 -6.65 4.70
N VAL A 85 -9.70 -5.47 4.45
CA VAL A 85 -8.56 -4.94 5.18
C VAL A 85 -8.97 -3.61 5.77
N THR A 86 -8.87 -3.48 7.09
CA THR A 86 -9.13 -2.22 7.81
C THR A 86 -7.91 -1.83 8.62
N CYS A 87 -7.37 -0.63 8.40
CA CYS A 87 -6.31 -0.09 9.22
C CYS A 87 -6.26 1.43 9.30
N ARG A 88 -5.38 1.97 10.17
CA ARG A 88 -5.13 3.41 10.23
C ARG A 88 -4.34 3.88 9.00
N ASN A 89 -3.18 3.29 8.78
CA ASN A 89 -2.30 3.54 7.63
C ASN A 89 -1.86 2.19 7.06
N LEU A 90 -1.65 2.13 5.74
CA LEU A 90 -1.06 0.99 5.05
C LEU A 90 0.23 1.45 4.38
N TYR A 91 1.34 0.77 4.65
CA TYR A 91 2.60 0.95 3.94
C TYR A 91 3.00 -0.36 3.29
N VAL A 92 3.27 -0.34 1.99
CA VAL A 92 3.81 -1.48 1.24
C VAL A 92 5.27 -1.20 0.94
N GLY A 93 6.16 -2.00 1.55
CA GLY A 93 7.60 -1.83 1.40
C GLY A 93 8.12 -2.23 0.02
N VAL A 94 9.29 -1.69 -0.31
CA VAL A 94 10.06 -2.08 -1.50
C VAL A 94 10.31 -3.60 -1.48
N GLY A 95 10.09 -4.28 -2.60
CA GLY A 95 10.23 -5.73 -2.72
C GLY A 95 9.06 -6.54 -2.13
N PHE A 96 8.08 -5.89 -1.50
CA PHE A 96 6.90 -6.56 -0.96
C PHE A 96 5.67 -6.34 -1.85
N SER A 97 4.91 -7.41 -2.05
CA SER A 97 3.61 -7.34 -2.71
C SER A 97 2.47 -7.46 -1.70
N PHE A 98 1.39 -6.72 -1.95
CA PHE A 98 0.17 -6.74 -1.17
C PHE A 98 -1.03 -7.02 -2.07
N VAL A 99 -1.89 -7.94 -1.66
CA VAL A 99 -3.14 -8.27 -2.35
C VAL A 99 -4.29 -8.29 -1.35
N CYS A 100 -5.31 -7.49 -1.61
CA CYS A 100 -6.57 -7.48 -0.86
C CYS A 100 -7.71 -7.91 -1.80
N THR A 101 -8.32 -9.06 -1.55
CA THR A 101 -9.43 -9.55 -2.38
C THR A 101 -10.79 -8.93 -1.99
N GLY A 102 -10.88 -8.26 -0.85
CA GLY A 102 -12.06 -7.52 -0.40
C GLY A 102 -11.88 -6.01 -0.52
N THR A 103 -12.58 -5.30 0.35
CA THR A 103 -12.50 -3.84 0.51
C THR A 103 -11.26 -3.46 1.32
N LEU A 104 -10.48 -2.52 0.80
CA LEU A 104 -9.38 -1.87 1.53
C LEU A 104 -9.87 -0.54 2.12
N ARG A 105 -10.05 -0.49 3.45
CA ARG A 105 -10.40 0.72 4.21
C ARG A 105 -9.21 1.18 5.05
N VAL A 106 -8.60 2.28 4.65
CA VAL A 106 -7.48 2.88 5.37
C VAL A 106 -7.92 4.25 5.86
N LYS A 107 -7.88 4.48 7.17
CA LYS A 107 -8.39 5.74 7.75
C LYS A 107 -7.62 6.97 7.24
N GLU A 108 -6.32 6.84 7.07
CA GLU A 108 -5.40 7.94 6.78
C GLU A 108 -4.70 7.74 5.44
N ALA A 109 -3.54 7.09 5.42
CA ALA A 109 -2.70 7.02 4.22
C ALA A 109 -2.42 5.58 3.74
N ILE A 110 -2.53 5.38 2.44
CA ILE A 110 -1.95 4.24 1.71
C ILE A 110 -0.66 4.73 1.06
N VAL A 111 0.46 4.09 1.35
CA VAL A 111 1.76 4.37 0.73
C VAL A 111 2.25 3.10 0.05
N ALA A 112 2.22 3.08 -1.28
CA ALA A 112 2.70 1.98 -2.10
C ALA A 112 4.05 2.37 -2.73
N THR A 113 5.14 1.87 -2.16
CA THR A 113 6.49 2.22 -2.62
C THR A 113 6.89 1.40 -3.84
N ALA A 114 7.82 1.93 -4.64
CA ALA A 114 8.27 1.37 -5.90
C ALA A 114 9.68 0.76 -5.80
N ALA A 115 9.81 -0.50 -6.24
CA ALA A 115 11.00 -1.17 -6.77
C ALA A 115 10.66 -2.68 -6.83
N ASP A 116 9.80 -3.07 -7.78
CA ASP A 116 9.26 -4.43 -8.00
C ASP A 116 8.13 -4.90 -7.07
N SER A 117 7.67 -4.05 -6.17
CA SER A 117 6.48 -4.23 -5.34
C SER A 117 5.20 -4.07 -6.14
N VAL A 118 4.15 -4.81 -5.76
CA VAL A 118 2.83 -4.63 -6.35
C VAL A 118 1.73 -4.57 -5.29
N THR A 119 0.80 -3.64 -5.46
CA THR A 119 -0.33 -3.44 -4.55
C THR A 119 -1.63 -3.65 -5.34
N TYR A 120 -2.43 -4.63 -4.94
CA TYR A 120 -3.66 -5.00 -5.63
C TYR A 120 -4.85 -4.96 -4.69
N VAL A 121 -5.97 -4.41 -5.18
CA VAL A 121 -7.25 -4.42 -4.47
C VAL A 121 -8.37 -4.79 -5.43
N ALA A 122 -9.22 -5.73 -5.01
CA ALA A 122 -10.35 -6.18 -5.81
C ALA A 122 -11.65 -5.42 -5.50
N GLY A 123 -11.88 -5.10 -4.22
CA GLY A 123 -13.04 -4.34 -3.77
C GLY A 123 -12.80 -2.83 -3.82
N ALA A 124 -13.55 -2.10 -2.98
CA ALA A 124 -13.36 -0.65 -2.87
C ALA A 124 -12.05 -0.28 -2.17
N VAL A 125 -11.54 0.89 -2.50
CA VAL A 125 -10.35 1.49 -1.88
C VAL A 125 -10.78 2.82 -1.27
N GLU A 126 -10.67 2.93 0.04
CA GLU A 126 -11.04 4.12 0.80
C GLU A 126 -9.83 4.62 1.60
N ALA A 127 -9.44 5.88 1.40
CA ALA A 127 -8.35 6.54 2.12
C ALA A 127 -8.45 8.06 2.08
N ARG A 128 -7.80 8.76 3.02
CA ARG A 128 -7.60 10.22 2.88
C ARG A 128 -6.51 10.50 1.86
N LEU A 129 -5.37 9.84 1.99
CA LEU A 129 -4.24 9.96 1.07
C LEU A 129 -3.92 8.60 0.45
N LEU A 130 -3.75 8.56 -0.87
CA LEU A 130 -3.12 7.44 -1.56
C LEU A 130 -1.88 7.99 -2.28
N ASP A 131 -0.71 7.62 -1.76
CA ASP A 131 0.56 7.82 -2.41
C ASP A 131 1.00 6.54 -3.11
N SER A 132 0.91 6.51 -4.43
CA SER A 132 1.29 5.34 -5.22
C SER A 132 2.72 5.42 -5.79
N GLY A 133 3.48 6.45 -5.43
CA GLY A 133 4.89 6.60 -5.82
C GLY A 133 5.21 6.74 -7.32
N SER A 134 6.45 7.12 -7.59
CA SER A 134 7.07 7.16 -8.93
C SER A 134 7.59 5.77 -9.33
N GLY A 135 6.70 4.86 -9.77
CA GLY A 135 7.07 3.56 -10.35
C GLY A 135 6.44 2.34 -9.69
N ALA A 136 5.66 2.53 -8.62
CA ALA A 136 4.70 1.57 -8.13
C ALA A 136 3.32 2.05 -8.54
N TRP A 137 2.36 1.15 -8.52
CA TRP A 137 0.97 1.54 -8.65
C TRP A 137 0.12 0.59 -7.83
N LEU A 138 -0.87 1.16 -7.15
CA LEU A 138 -2.01 0.37 -6.72
C LEU A 138 -2.82 0.04 -7.98
N THR A 139 -3.13 -1.24 -8.17
CA THR A 139 -4.04 -1.70 -9.21
C THR A 139 -5.38 -2.06 -8.59
N LEU A 140 -6.44 -1.42 -9.09
CA LEU A 140 -7.82 -1.71 -8.77
C LEU A 140 -8.38 -2.67 -9.83
N PHE A 141 -8.87 -3.84 -9.41
CA PHE A 141 -9.54 -4.81 -10.29
C PHE A 141 -11.06 -4.61 -10.36
N GLY A 142 -11.64 -3.96 -9.35
CA GLY A 142 -13.06 -3.63 -9.30
C GLY A 142 -13.44 -2.44 -10.19
N ASP A 143 -14.71 -2.02 -10.08
CA ASP A 143 -15.20 -0.83 -10.76
C ASP A 143 -14.42 0.42 -10.31
N PRO A 144 -13.92 1.28 -11.23
CA PRO A 144 -13.22 2.52 -10.90
C PRO A 144 -13.95 3.46 -9.93
N SER A 145 -15.28 3.45 -9.91
CA SER A 145 -16.11 4.24 -8.97
C SER A 145 -15.97 3.79 -7.51
N LEU A 146 -15.32 2.65 -7.27
CA LEU A 146 -15.00 2.14 -5.95
C LEU A 146 -13.68 2.71 -5.40
N LEU A 147 -12.96 3.52 -6.18
CA LEU A 147 -11.84 4.32 -5.69
C LEU A 147 -12.39 5.60 -5.02
N ARG A 148 -12.30 5.65 -3.70
CA ARG A 148 -12.81 6.74 -2.85
C ARG A 148 -11.68 7.31 -2.01
N VAL A 149 -10.80 8.05 -2.68
CA VAL A 149 -9.64 8.67 -2.04
C VAL A 149 -9.77 10.19 -2.12
N GLU A 150 -9.53 10.89 -1.00
CA GLU A 150 -9.60 12.36 -0.97
C GLU A 150 -8.43 13.00 -1.74
N HIS A 151 -7.22 12.46 -1.57
CA HIS A 151 -5.98 12.97 -2.17
C HIS A 151 -5.18 11.85 -2.84
N LEU A 152 -4.78 12.06 -4.10
CA LEU A 152 -3.97 11.13 -4.89
C LEU A 152 -2.76 11.87 -5.48
N THR A 153 -1.55 11.46 -5.12
CA THR A 153 -0.31 12.12 -5.59
C THR A 153 0.09 11.72 -7.01
N TYR A 154 -0.16 10.47 -7.40
CA TYR A 154 0.17 9.96 -8.73
C TYR A 154 -1.05 9.36 -9.43
N TYR A 155 -1.16 8.03 -9.50
CA TYR A 155 -2.23 7.36 -10.24
C TYR A 155 -2.49 5.94 -9.71
N VAL A 156 -3.74 5.53 -9.84
CA VAL A 156 -4.16 4.14 -9.62
C VAL A 156 -4.34 3.48 -10.99
N MET A 157 -3.91 2.24 -11.16
CA MET A 157 -4.15 1.50 -12.39
C MET A 157 -5.49 0.77 -12.32
N HIS A 158 -6.31 0.86 -13.37
CA HIS A 158 -7.45 -0.03 -13.58
C HIS A 158 -7.28 -0.74 -14.93
N GLY A 159 -6.92 -2.02 -14.86
CA GLY A 159 -6.38 -2.76 -16.00
C GLY A 159 -5.14 -2.06 -16.55
N LYS A 160 -5.20 -1.60 -17.80
CA LYS A 160 -4.10 -0.86 -18.46
C LYS A 160 -4.30 0.66 -18.46
N LYS A 161 -5.33 1.18 -17.78
CA LYS A 161 -5.67 2.60 -17.79
C LYS A 161 -5.31 3.25 -16.46
N PRO A 162 -4.52 4.33 -16.44
CA PRO A 162 -4.29 5.10 -15.24
C PRO A 162 -5.54 5.92 -14.91
N ILE A 163 -5.96 5.85 -13.65
CA ILE A 163 -6.91 6.74 -13.00
C ILE A 163 -6.07 7.78 -12.28
N LYS A 164 -6.15 9.03 -12.74
CA LYS A 164 -5.52 10.19 -12.12
C LYS A 164 -6.61 11.02 -11.45
N SER A 165 -6.30 11.62 -10.31
CA SER A 165 -7.15 12.66 -9.72
C SER A 165 -6.62 14.04 -10.13
N PRO A 166 -7.47 15.05 -10.29
CA PRO A 166 -7.05 16.42 -10.63
C PRO A 166 -6.46 17.13 -9.42
N PRO A 167 -5.70 18.23 -9.66
CA PRO A 167 -4.23 18.29 -9.54
C PRO A 167 -3.65 17.67 -8.24
N PRO A 168 -2.35 17.30 -8.23
CA PRO A 168 -1.74 16.64 -7.08
C PRO A 168 -1.90 17.49 -5.80
N PRO A 169 -2.09 16.84 -4.64
CA PRO A 169 -2.24 17.56 -3.39
C PRO A 169 -0.93 18.21 -2.96
N ASP A 170 -1.00 19.39 -2.33
CA ASP A 170 0.15 19.96 -1.63
C ASP A 170 0.41 19.18 -0.34
N LEU A 171 1.36 18.24 -0.41
CA LEU A 171 1.74 17.40 0.72
C LEU A 171 2.22 18.21 1.94
N ARG A 172 2.77 19.42 1.75
CA ARG A 172 3.20 20.28 2.86
C ARG A 172 2.05 20.72 3.76
N THR A 173 0.83 20.69 3.24
CA THR A 173 -0.39 21.04 3.99
C THR A 173 -1.06 19.83 4.63
N LEU A 174 -0.72 18.62 4.18
CA LEU A 174 -1.39 17.38 4.60
C LEU A 174 -0.56 16.60 5.61
N VAL A 175 0.72 16.40 5.32
CA VAL A 175 1.60 15.52 6.10
C VAL A 175 2.63 16.32 6.90
N VAL A 176 3.18 15.68 7.93
CA VAL A 176 4.21 16.31 8.75
C VAL A 176 5.47 16.58 7.92
N PRO A 177 6.20 17.68 8.18
CA PRO A 177 7.37 18.04 7.39
C PRO A 177 8.46 16.97 7.35
N GLU A 178 8.63 16.19 8.44
CA GLU A 178 9.69 15.18 8.51
C GLU A 178 9.52 13.98 7.58
N VAL A 179 8.40 13.85 6.86
CA VAL A 179 8.19 12.79 5.86
C VAL A 179 8.19 13.30 4.42
N LEU A 180 8.59 14.56 4.21
CA LEU A 180 8.69 15.14 2.88
C LEU A 180 10.10 15.02 2.34
N ASP A 181 10.19 14.63 1.07
CA ASP A 181 11.39 14.81 0.26
C ASP A 181 11.33 16.20 -0.38
N LEU A 182 12.26 17.05 0.06
CA LEU A 182 12.38 18.45 -0.37
C LEU A 182 13.65 18.68 -1.19
N GLU A 183 14.48 17.65 -1.45
CA GLU A 183 15.82 17.81 -2.02
C GLU A 183 15.79 18.55 -3.36
N GLU A 184 14.90 18.12 -4.26
CA GLU A 184 14.72 18.72 -5.58
C GLU A 184 14.23 20.18 -5.45
N TRP A 185 13.22 20.42 -4.61
CA TRP A 185 12.65 21.75 -4.40
C TRP A 185 13.63 22.75 -3.78
N GLU A 186 14.39 22.33 -2.76
CA GLU A 186 15.36 23.18 -2.05
C GLU A 186 16.64 23.43 -2.86
N SER A 187 16.90 22.61 -3.90
CA SER A 187 18.01 22.84 -4.82
C SER A 187 17.79 24.00 -5.78
N LEU A 188 16.53 24.41 -5.99
CA LEU A 188 16.15 25.48 -6.89
C LEU A 188 16.42 26.87 -6.28
N SER A 189 16.82 27.81 -7.13
CA SER A 189 16.89 29.24 -6.78
C SER A 189 15.49 29.83 -6.58
N PRO A 190 15.36 30.99 -5.91
CA PRO A 190 14.05 31.65 -5.73
C PRO A 190 13.34 32.01 -7.05
N GLU A 191 14.11 32.26 -8.12
CA GLU A 191 13.55 32.52 -9.45
C GLU A 191 12.97 31.24 -10.06
N GLU A 192 13.70 30.12 -9.97
CA GLU A 192 13.23 28.80 -10.43
C GLU A 192 12.02 28.31 -9.61
N GLN A 193 12.03 28.48 -8.29
CA GLN A 193 10.88 28.14 -7.45
C GLN A 193 9.62 28.95 -7.77
N ALA A 194 9.76 30.16 -8.33
CA ALA A 194 8.61 30.96 -8.72
C ALA A 194 7.93 30.44 -10.01
N ASP A 195 8.66 29.68 -10.82
CA ASP A 195 8.19 29.13 -12.09
C ASP A 195 7.72 27.67 -11.96
N GLU A 196 8.04 26.99 -10.86
CA GLU A 196 7.71 25.58 -10.61
C GLU A 196 6.50 25.40 -9.68
N GLN A 197 5.81 24.26 -9.82
CA GLN A 197 4.76 23.84 -8.88
C GLN A 197 5.38 22.96 -7.79
N PRO A 198 5.27 23.34 -6.50
CA PRO A 198 5.80 22.53 -5.41
C PRO A 198 5.28 21.08 -5.41
N GLU A 199 4.05 20.85 -5.86
CA GLU A 199 3.40 19.55 -5.86
C GLU A 199 4.02 18.56 -6.86
N ASP A 200 4.78 19.06 -7.84
CA ASP A 200 5.47 18.22 -8.83
C ASP A 200 6.86 17.77 -8.32
N LEU A 201 7.46 18.54 -7.40
CA LEU A 201 8.84 18.32 -6.93
C LEU A 201 8.89 17.79 -5.49
N ILE A 202 7.94 18.18 -4.65
CA ILE A 202 7.86 17.76 -3.24
C ILE A 202 7.08 16.45 -3.15
N LYS A 203 7.78 15.40 -2.73
CA LYS A 203 7.27 14.03 -2.70
C LYS A 203 7.26 13.50 -1.28
N LEU A 204 6.59 12.37 -1.06
CA LEU A 204 6.70 11.66 0.20
C LEU A 204 8.06 10.94 0.25
N ASP A 205 8.87 11.21 1.28
CA ASP A 205 10.08 10.43 1.55
C ASP A 205 9.65 9.05 2.10
N ASN A 206 9.76 8.03 1.25
CA ASN A 206 9.41 6.65 1.58
C ASN A 206 10.15 6.12 2.82
N ARG A 207 11.42 6.48 3.00
CA ARG A 207 12.22 6.01 4.14
C ARG A 207 11.75 6.67 5.42
N ALA A 208 11.48 7.98 5.39
CA ALA A 208 10.96 8.70 6.53
C ALA A 208 9.54 8.28 6.88
N ALA A 209 8.66 8.14 5.88
CA ALA A 209 7.30 7.64 6.03
C ALA A 209 7.28 6.23 6.65
N ARG A 210 8.09 5.30 6.14
CA ARG A 210 8.27 3.96 6.71
C ARG A 210 8.66 4.02 8.18
N LYS A 211 9.69 4.82 8.52
CA LYS A 211 10.20 4.94 9.89
C LYS A 211 9.11 5.45 10.83
N ARG A 212 8.35 6.46 10.39
CA ARG A 212 7.26 7.08 11.16
C ARG A 212 6.07 6.15 11.34
N LEU A 213 5.61 5.51 10.27
CA LEU A 213 4.52 4.54 10.35
C LEU A 213 4.92 3.34 11.22
N GLY A 214 6.18 2.92 11.13
CA GLY A 214 6.76 1.84 11.91
C GLY A 214 6.90 2.12 13.41
N SER A 215 6.69 3.37 13.86
CA SER A 215 6.56 3.72 15.28
C SER A 215 5.10 3.85 15.74
N GLY A 216 4.13 3.63 14.85
CA GLY A 216 2.69 3.77 15.14
C GLY A 216 2.12 5.18 14.93
N ALA A 217 2.94 6.14 14.46
CA ALA A 217 2.52 7.51 14.24
C ALA A 217 1.73 7.68 12.92
N SER A 218 0.93 8.74 12.84
CA SER A 218 0.26 9.20 11.59
C SER A 218 1.23 9.94 10.69
N LEU A 219 1.01 9.91 9.37
CA LEU A 219 1.69 10.86 8.48
C LEU A 219 1.10 12.27 8.54
N PHE A 220 -0.17 12.43 8.93
CA PHE A 220 -0.87 13.71 8.89
C PHE A 220 -0.42 14.66 10.01
N GLN A 221 -0.51 15.97 9.74
CA GLN A 221 -0.26 17.03 10.73
C GLN A 221 -1.27 16.98 11.87
N ASP A 222 -2.54 16.74 11.54
CA ASP A 222 -3.64 16.56 12.48
C ASP A 222 -4.18 15.10 12.39
N PRO A 223 -3.92 14.26 13.43
CA PRO A 223 -4.30 12.84 13.45
C PRO A 223 -5.79 12.54 13.70
#